data_AF-A0A933IQL2-F1
#
_entry.id   AF-A0A933IQL2-F1
#
_cell.length_a   1.000
_cell.length_b   1.000
_cell.length_c   1.000
_cell.angle_alpha   90.00
_cell.angle_beta   90.00
_cell.angle_gamma   90.00
#
_symmetry.space_group_name_H-M   'P 1'
#
loop_
_entity.id
_entity.type
_entity.pdbx_description
1 polymer ?
#
loop_
_entity_poly.entity_id
_entity_poly.type
_entity_poly.pdbx_seq_one_letter_code
_entity_poly.pdbx_strand_id
1 'polypeptide(L)'
;MSQKVFFALISALLLVAGVLWYTSRSLSPKQASWEDVVSEAEKGGYKLIRTEELGKRYRENPESLLLVDTRQEWEYRAGHIKGAVNFPMEPTWWSRWRKQKSLERLLGPDKERFVVFY
;
A
#
# COMPACT_ATOMS: atom_id res chain seq x y z
N MET A 1 34.39 -41.88 -1.78
CA MET A 1 33.23 -41.36 -1.01
C MET A 1 32.25 -42.51 -0.80
N SER A 2 31.76 -42.75 0.42
CA SER A 2 30.84 -43.86 0.67
C SER A 2 29.46 -43.58 0.04
N GLN A 3 28.75 -44.62 -0.37
CA GLN A 3 27.39 -44.47 -0.93
C GLN A 3 26.47 -43.66 0.01
N LYS A 4 26.62 -43.83 1.33
CA LYS A 4 25.85 -43.08 2.34
C LYS A 4 26.11 -41.57 2.28
N VAL A 5 27.36 -41.16 2.10
CA VAL A 5 27.73 -39.73 1.97
C VAL A 5 27.20 -39.16 0.66
N PHE A 6 27.25 -39.93 -0.43
CA PHE A 6 26.68 -39.52 -1.71
C PHE A 6 25.17 -39.30 -1.63
N PHE A 7 24.42 -40.21 -1.01
CA PHE A 7 22.98 -40.05 -0.81
C PHE A 7 22.65 -38.86 0.11
N ALA A 8 23.43 -38.62 1.18
CA ALA A 8 23.21 -37.48 2.06
C ALA A 8 23.37 -36.12 1.33
N LEU A 9 24.37 -36.01 0.45
CA LEU A 9 24.60 -34.79 -0.33
C LEU A 9 23.49 -34.53 -1.36
N ILE A 10 22.99 -35.59 -2.02
CA ILE A 10 21.86 -35.48 -2.95
C ILE A 10 20.61 -35.03 -2.20
N SER A 11 20.31 -35.63 -1.04
CA SER A 11 19.16 -35.24 -0.22
C SER A 11 19.23 -33.78 0.22
N ALA A 12 20.41 -33.31 0.65
CA ALA A 12 20.62 -31.91 1.02
C ALA A 12 20.41 -30.97 -0.18
N LEU A 13 20.92 -31.33 -1.36
CA LEU A 13 20.73 -30.55 -2.58
C LEU A 13 19.25 -30.47 -2.99
N LEU A 14 18.52 -31.58 -2.92
CA LEU A 14 17.08 -31.62 -3.21
C LEU A 14 16.27 -30.81 -2.20
N LEU A 15 16.62 -30.85 -0.92
CA LEU A 15 15.99 -30.01 0.10
C LEU A 15 16.20 -28.52 -0.19
N VAL A 16 17.43 -28.10 -0.50
CA VAL A 16 17.73 -26.70 -0.84
C VAL A 16 17.00 -26.27 -2.11
N ALA A 17 17.01 -27.10 -3.16
CA ALA A 17 16.28 -26.82 -4.40
C ALA A 17 14.76 -26.72 -4.16
N GLY A 18 14.20 -27.60 -3.32
CA GLY A 18 12.79 -27.57 -2.93
C GLY A 18 12.42 -26.32 -2.14
N VAL A 19 13.28 -25.90 -1.20
CA VAL A 19 13.09 -24.65 -0.44
C VAL A 19 13.18 -23.44 -1.36
N LEU A 20 14.18 -23.38 -2.24
CA LEU A 20 14.33 -22.30 -3.21
C LEU A 20 13.11 -22.21 -4.13
N TRP A 21 12.65 -23.33 -4.70
CA TRP A 21 11.44 -23.37 -5.52
C TRP A 21 10.18 -22.95 -4.74
N TYR A 22 10.04 -23.38 -3.48
CA TYR A 22 8.90 -23.00 -2.64
C TYR A 22 8.89 -21.49 -2.36
N THR A 23 10.05 -20.92 -2.02
CA THR A 23 10.19 -19.49 -1.74
C THR A 23 10.16 -18.61 -2.99
N SER A 24 10.50 -19.16 -4.17
CA SER A 24 10.45 -18.44 -5.45
C SER A 24 9.05 -18.41 -6.07
N ARG A 25 8.07 -19.10 -5.49
CA ARG A 25 6.68 -18.97 -5.91
C ARG A 25 6.22 -17.55 -5.60
N SER A 26 6.12 -16.73 -6.63
CA SER A 26 5.44 -15.43 -6.55
C SER A 26 4.00 -15.70 -6.11
N LEU A 27 3.65 -15.31 -4.90
CA LEU A 27 2.25 -15.17 -4.50
C LEU A 27 1.68 -14.06 -5.38
N SER A 28 1.03 -14.42 -6.49
CA SER A 28 0.28 -13.43 -7.28
C SER A 28 -0.67 -12.72 -6.33
N PRO A 29 -0.62 -11.38 -6.24
CA PRO A 29 -1.56 -10.65 -5.41
C PRO A 29 -2.97 -11.07 -5.82
N LYS A 30 -3.80 -11.46 -4.85
CA LYS A 30 -5.21 -11.71 -5.11
C LYS A 30 -5.76 -10.45 -5.79
N GLN A 31 -6.31 -10.59 -7.00
CA GLN A 31 -7.02 -9.48 -7.61
C GLN A 31 -8.20 -9.11 -6.70
N ALA A 32 -8.22 -7.87 -6.23
CA ALA A 32 -9.32 -7.38 -5.42
C ALA A 32 -10.54 -7.18 -6.32
N SER A 33 -11.70 -7.68 -5.89
CA SER A 33 -12.97 -7.35 -6.54
C SER A 33 -13.50 -6.01 -6.04
N TRP A 34 -14.55 -5.49 -6.69
CA TRP A 34 -15.21 -4.27 -6.19
C TRP A 34 -15.82 -4.45 -4.80
N GLU A 35 -16.34 -5.64 -4.52
CA GLU A 35 -16.90 -6.00 -3.22
C GLU A 35 -15.82 -6.00 -2.13
N ASP A 36 -14.61 -6.50 -2.45
CA ASP A 36 -13.47 -6.45 -1.53
C ASP A 36 -13.13 -4.98 -1.18
N VAL A 37 -13.11 -4.08 -2.17
CA VAL A 37 -12.81 -2.65 -1.97
C VAL A 37 -13.89 -1.94 -1.14
N VAL A 38 -15.17 -2.23 -1.40
CA VAL A 38 -16.28 -1.68 -0.62
C VAL A 38 -16.24 -2.18 0.83
N SER A 39 -16.00 -3.47 1.04
CA SER A 39 -15.89 -4.05 2.38
C SER A 39 -14.73 -3.45 3.17
N GLU A 40 -13.58 -3.21 2.54
CA GLU A 40 -12.44 -2.57 3.19
C GLU A 40 -12.76 -1.12 3.58
N ALA A 41 -13.44 -0.36 2.71
CA ALA A 41 -13.86 1.00 3.00
C ALA A 41 -14.82 1.08 4.19
N GLU A 42 -15.79 0.16 4.26
CA GLU A 42 -16.72 0.04 5.39
C GLU A 42 -15.98 -0.29 6.70
N LYS A 43 -15.07 -1.27 6.67
CA LYS A 43 -14.27 -1.64 7.85
C LYS A 43 -13.34 -0.51 8.31
N GLY A 44 -12.76 0.21 7.36
CA GLY A 44 -11.87 1.34 7.62
C GLY A 44 -12.60 2.65 7.97
N GLY A 45 -13.92 2.70 7.82
CA GLY A 45 -14.73 3.89 8.10
C GLY A 45 -14.48 5.06 7.15
N TYR A 46 -14.03 4.79 5.92
CA TYR A 46 -13.82 5.81 4.88
C TYR A 46 -14.76 5.61 3.70
N LYS A 47 -14.91 6.65 2.89
CA LYS A 47 -15.77 6.62 1.69
C LYS A 47 -14.92 6.49 0.44
N LEU A 48 -15.42 5.72 -0.52
CA LEU A 48 -14.85 5.67 -1.86
C LEU A 48 -15.30 6.91 -2.65
N ILE A 49 -14.39 7.46 -3.46
CA ILE A 49 -14.69 8.55 -4.39
C ILE A 49 -14.32 8.11 -5.81
N ARG A 50 -15.18 8.45 -6.78
CA ARG A 50 -14.91 8.17 -8.19
C ARG A 50 -14.02 9.24 -8.80
N THR A 51 -13.27 8.87 -9.83
CA THR A 51 -12.37 9.76 -10.57
C THR A 51 -13.08 11.00 -11.09
N GLU A 52 -14.30 10.85 -11.62
CA GLU A 52 -15.08 11.96 -12.18
C GLU A 52 -15.51 12.95 -11.10
N GLU A 53 -15.93 12.44 -9.94
CA GLU A 53 -16.34 13.27 -8.80
C GLU A 53 -15.13 14.01 -8.20
N LEU A 54 -14.02 13.31 -7.99
CA LEU A 54 -12.79 13.93 -7.51
C LEU A 54 -12.32 15.02 -8.48
N GLY A 55 -12.29 14.72 -9.78
CA GLY A 55 -11.92 15.67 -10.81
C GLY A 55 -12.84 16.89 -10.86
N LYS A 56 -14.15 16.71 -10.66
CA LYS A 56 -15.11 17.82 -10.57
C LYS A 56 -14.80 18.72 -9.38
N ARG A 57 -14.71 18.15 -8.17
CA ARG A 57 -14.40 18.90 -6.94
C ARG A 57 -13.07 19.66 -7.05
N TYR A 58 -12.05 18.99 -7.61
CA TYR A 58 -10.73 19.57 -7.81
C TYR A 58 -10.75 20.78 -8.76
N ARG A 59 -11.58 20.75 -9.82
CA ARG A 59 -11.70 21.89 -10.74
C ARG A 59 -12.53 23.05 -10.15
N GLU A 60 -13.52 22.74 -9.31
CA GLU A 60 -14.41 23.74 -8.72
C GLU A 60 -13.76 24.49 -7.55
N ASN A 61 -13.12 23.77 -6.62
CA ASN A 61 -12.48 24.37 -5.46
C ASN A 61 -11.31 23.50 -4.94
N PRO A 62 -10.11 23.57 -5.56
CA PRO A 62 -8.98 22.73 -5.17
C PRO A 62 -8.51 22.99 -3.73
N GLU A 63 -8.60 24.22 -3.25
CA GLU A 63 -8.18 24.60 -1.88
C GLU A 63 -9.06 23.98 -0.79
N SER A 64 -10.27 23.53 -1.14
CA SER A 64 -11.15 22.82 -0.20
C SER A 64 -10.77 21.37 0.03
N LEU A 65 -9.82 20.83 -0.74
CA LEU A 65 -9.40 19.43 -0.71
C LEU A 65 -7.98 19.30 -0.17
N LEU A 66 -7.79 18.42 0.81
CA LEU A 66 -6.47 17.91 1.14
C LEU A 66 -6.23 16.61 0.37
N LEU A 67 -5.42 16.67 -0.68
CA LEU A 67 -4.99 15.48 -1.43
C LEU A 67 -3.73 14.90 -0.79
N VAL A 68 -3.76 13.63 -0.42
CA VAL A 68 -2.64 12.92 0.21
C VAL A 68 -2.23 11.73 -0.64
N ASP A 69 -1.06 11.83 -1.25
CA ASP A 69 -0.46 10.74 -2.03
C ASP A 69 0.31 9.80 -1.10
N THR A 70 -0.14 8.55 -1.01
CA THR A 70 0.40 7.56 -0.08
C THR A 70 1.55 6.74 -0.64
N ARG A 71 1.93 6.97 -1.90
CA ARG A 71 2.99 6.26 -2.62
C ARG A 71 4.38 6.65 -2.14
N GLN A 72 5.39 5.93 -2.63
CA GLN A 72 6.79 6.23 -2.33
C GLN A 72 7.20 7.59 -2.89
N GLU A 73 8.19 8.23 -2.25
CA GLU A 73 8.62 9.57 -2.61
C GLU A 73 9.10 9.69 -4.07
N TRP A 74 9.74 8.64 -4.60
CA TRP A 74 10.19 8.62 -5.99
C TRP A 74 9.02 8.56 -6.98
N GLU A 75 7.91 7.87 -6.65
CA GLU A 75 6.69 7.82 -7.46
C GLU A 75 5.99 9.18 -7.47
N TYR A 76 5.89 9.79 -6.29
CA TYR A 76 5.34 11.14 -6.16
C TYR A 76 6.13 12.14 -7.00
N ARG A 77 7.47 12.11 -6.95
CA ARG A 77 8.33 12.98 -7.77
C ARG A 77 8.20 12.73 -9.27
N ALA A 78 7.95 11.50 -9.69
CA ALA A 78 7.75 11.16 -11.10
C ALA A 78 6.44 11.75 -11.66
N GLY A 79 5.45 11.98 -10.81
CA GLY A 79 4.21 12.65 -11.17
C GLY A 79 3.12 12.41 -10.12
N HIS A 80 2.42 13.48 -9.74
CA HIS A 80 1.35 13.47 -8.74
C HIS A 80 0.30 14.53 -9.08
N ILE A 81 -0.86 14.46 -8.42
CA ILE A 81 -1.90 15.49 -8.57
C ILE A 81 -1.38 16.81 -7.97
N LYS A 82 -1.36 17.89 -8.76
CA LYS A 82 -0.85 19.19 -8.32
C LYS A 82 -1.55 19.63 -7.03
N GLY A 83 -0.76 20.07 -6.04
CA GLY A 83 -1.25 20.47 -4.72
C GLY A 83 -1.36 19.32 -3.71
N ALA A 84 -1.19 18.06 -4.12
CA ALA A 84 -1.14 16.94 -3.18
C ALA A 84 0.12 16.95 -2.34
N VAL A 85 0.00 16.51 -1.09
CA VAL A 85 1.13 16.25 -0.18
C VAL A 85 1.50 14.77 -0.22
N ASN A 86 2.78 14.43 -0.14
CA ASN A 86 3.22 13.05 -0.07
C ASN A 86 3.29 12.56 1.39
N PHE A 87 2.66 11.41 1.66
CA PHE A 87 2.74 10.72 2.94
C PHE A 87 2.93 9.21 2.72
N PRO A 88 4.16 8.74 2.42
CA PRO A 88 4.41 7.33 2.15
C PRO A 88 4.02 6.47 3.33
N MET A 89 3.22 5.43 3.11
CA MET A 89 2.76 4.53 4.16
C MET A 89 2.84 3.07 3.75
N GLU A 90 3.65 2.30 4.46
CA GLU A 90 3.61 0.84 4.34
C GLU A 90 2.34 0.29 5.02
N PRO A 91 1.70 -0.75 4.46
CA PRO A 91 0.46 -1.33 4.99
C PRO A 91 0.69 -2.21 6.23
N THR A 92 1.66 -1.88 7.07
CA THR A 92 2.03 -2.63 8.28
C THR A 92 1.49 -1.95 9.53
N TRP A 93 1.15 -2.73 10.54
CA TRP A 93 0.71 -2.19 11.83
C TRP A 93 1.80 -1.33 12.50
N TRP A 94 3.07 -1.69 12.31
CA TRP A 94 4.21 -0.97 12.84
C TRP A 94 4.40 0.40 12.19
N SER A 95 4.23 0.47 10.87
CA SER A 95 4.23 1.72 10.11
C SER A 95 3.12 2.65 10.61
N ARG A 96 1.89 2.13 10.77
CA ARG A 96 0.74 2.89 11.30
C ARG A 96 1.04 3.50 12.67
N TRP A 97 1.54 2.69 13.60
CA TRP A 97 1.87 3.17 14.95
C TRP A 97 2.96 4.26 14.94
N ARG A 98 4.05 4.04 14.21
CA ARG A 98 5.16 5.01 14.12
C ARG A 98 4.76 6.33 13.46
N LYS A 99 3.88 6.28 12.47
CA LYS A 99 3.50 7.44 11.64
C LYS A 99 2.30 8.21 12.18
N GLN A 100 1.59 7.69 13.19
CA GLN A 100 0.37 8.28 13.75
C GLN A 100 0.52 9.78 14.06
N LYS A 101 1.54 10.19 14.84
CA LYS A 101 1.76 11.60 15.19
C LYS A 101 2.12 12.49 14.01
N SER A 102 2.76 11.93 12.98
CA SER A 102 3.10 12.68 11.76
C SER A 102 1.87 12.86 10.88
N LEU A 103 1.02 11.83 10.79
CA LEU A 103 -0.26 11.91 10.09
C LEU A 103 -1.17 12.93 10.76
N GLU A 104 -1.29 12.92 12.09
CA GLU A 104 -2.10 13.88 12.84
C GLU A 104 -1.66 15.33 12.58
N ARG A 105 -0.35 15.59 12.53
CA ARG A 105 0.18 16.93 12.18
C ARG A 105 -0.15 17.33 10.75
N LEU A 106 -0.08 16.40 9.80
CA LEU A 106 -0.45 16.64 8.40
C LEU A 106 -1.95 16.94 8.27
N LEU A 107 -2.79 16.15 8.96
CA LEU A 107 -4.24 16.30 8.96
C LEU A 107 -4.73 17.52 9.73
N GLY A 108 -3.91 18.11 10.59
CA GLY A 108 -4.22 19.34 11.31
C GLY A 108 -5.43 19.24 12.26
N PRO A 109 -5.86 20.39 12.81
CA PRO A 109 -6.93 20.44 13.80
C PRO A 109 -8.34 20.39 13.20
N ASP A 110 -8.51 20.83 11.94
CA ASP A 110 -9.80 20.87 11.26
C ASP A 110 -10.29 19.45 10.92
N LYS A 111 -11.35 19.02 11.61
CA LYS A 111 -11.97 17.71 11.46
C LYS A 111 -13.02 17.65 10.35
N GLU A 112 -13.47 18.80 9.85
CA GLU A 112 -14.49 18.90 8.79
C GLU A 112 -13.85 19.01 7.40
N ARG A 113 -12.52 19.17 7.34
CA ARG A 113 -11.78 19.23 6.08
C ARG A 113 -11.96 17.95 5.27
N PHE A 114 -12.24 18.14 3.98
CA PHE A 114 -12.36 17.03 3.05
C PHE A 114 -10.96 16.52 2.65
N VAL A 115 -10.63 15.30 3.06
CA VAL A 115 -9.33 14.66 2.79
C VAL A 115 -9.52 13.49 1.84
N VAL A 116 -8.68 13.41 0.81
CA VAL A 116 -8.66 12.28 -0.13
C VAL A 116 -7.26 11.67 -0.13
N PHE A 117 -7.19 10.41 0.27
CA PHE A 117 -5.99 9.59 0.11
C PHE A 117 -6.05 8.88 -1.24
N TYR A 118 -4.92 8.83 -1.93
CA TYR A 118 -4.76 8.11 -3.19
C TYR A 118 -3.38 7.46 -3.33
#